data_AF-A0A485BKK8-F1
#
_entry.id   AF-A0A485BKK8-F1
#
_cell.length_a   1.000
_cell.length_b   1.000
_cell.length_c   1.000
_cell.angle_alpha   90.00
_cell.angle_beta   90.00
_cell.angle_gamma   90.00
#
_symmetry.space_group_name_H-M   'P 1'
#
loop_
_entity.id
_entity.type
_entity.pdbx_description
1 polymer ?
#
loop_
_entity_poly.entity_id
_entity_poly.type
_entity_poly.pdbx_seq_one_letter_code
_entity_poly.pdbx_strand_id
1 'polypeptide(L)'
;MPGDKSRANSLSRSAEDQFFMYLRVNTLNKLVPYAAQRFIDNLPQIYDGDFNHALLEDESSYSELLALYKNVARKHVFSHPEVEQLELQGYRVIGGLLDIYSPLLKLSLSDFSELVEHERVRHLPIESRLFCKLSTRHRLAYVEAVNKISRESVEFPIMEYYYRCRLIQDYISGMTDLYAWDEYRRLMAVE
;
A
#
# COMPACT_ATOMS: atom_id res chain seq x y z
N MET A 1 -22.57 25.20 37.79
CA MET A 1 -21.19 24.70 37.80
C MET A 1 -20.87 23.93 36.50
N PRO A 2 -20.44 24.59 35.41
CA PRO A 2 -19.90 23.94 34.20
C PRO A 2 -18.40 24.18 33.96
N GLY A 3 -17.72 25.02 34.77
CA GLY A 3 -16.36 25.51 34.50
C GLY A 3 -15.20 24.60 34.93
N ASP A 4 -15.45 23.55 35.72
CA ASP A 4 -14.37 22.67 36.22
C ASP A 4 -13.98 21.58 35.23
N LYS A 5 -14.94 21.10 34.43
CA LYS A 5 -14.68 20.03 33.45
C LYS A 5 -13.79 20.50 32.29
N SER A 6 -13.92 21.75 31.85
CA SER A 6 -13.12 22.31 30.75
C SER A 6 -11.66 22.56 31.15
N ARG A 7 -11.40 23.04 32.38
CA ARG A 7 -10.05 23.23 32.94
C ARG A 7 -9.33 21.92 33.22
N ALA A 8 -10.04 20.93 33.78
CA ALA A 8 -9.49 19.59 33.99
C ALA A 8 -9.11 18.91 32.67
N ASN A 9 -9.94 19.06 31.62
CA ASN A 9 -9.65 18.51 30.29
C ASN A 9 -8.42 19.16 29.62
N SER A 10 -8.21 20.47 29.80
CA SER A 10 -7.02 21.15 29.26
C SER A 10 -5.73 20.75 29.99
N LEU A 11 -5.79 20.53 31.31
CA LEU A 11 -4.64 20.08 32.10
C LEU A 11 -4.29 18.60 31.79
N SER A 12 -5.30 17.74 31.65
CA SER A 12 -5.17 16.34 31.23
C SER A 12 -4.47 16.20 29.88
N ARG A 13 -4.94 16.94 28.86
CA ARG A 13 -4.32 16.93 27.52
C ARG A 13 -2.86 17.37 27.56
N SER A 14 -2.53 18.40 28.35
CA SER A 14 -1.15 18.85 28.49
C SER A 14 -0.21 17.81 29.14
N ALA A 15 -0.74 16.96 30.03
CA ALA A 15 0.04 15.89 30.67
C ALA A 15 0.24 14.68 29.74
N GLU A 16 -0.79 14.30 28.97
CA GLU A 16 -0.68 13.26 27.93
C GLU A 16 0.32 13.67 26.84
N ASP A 17 0.24 14.90 26.36
CA ASP A 17 1.16 15.46 25.37
C ASP A 17 2.62 15.42 25.88
N GLN A 18 2.82 15.79 27.15
CA GLN A 18 4.13 15.70 27.80
C GLN A 18 4.62 14.26 27.91
N PHE A 19 3.75 13.32 28.29
CA PHE A 19 4.10 11.90 28.38
C PHE A 19 4.59 11.36 27.03
N PHE A 20 3.84 11.56 25.94
CA PHE A 20 4.24 11.08 24.61
C PHE A 20 5.49 11.80 24.08
N MET A 21 5.64 13.09 24.39
CA MET A 21 6.84 13.84 24.04
C MET A 21 8.08 13.25 24.72
N TYR A 22 8.04 13.00 26.03
CA TYR A 22 9.15 12.38 26.75
C TYR A 22 9.37 10.92 26.36
N LEU A 23 8.31 10.14 26.18
CA LEU A 23 8.41 8.74 25.74
C LEU A 23 9.15 8.64 24.40
N ARG A 24 8.80 9.50 23.44
CA ARG A 24 9.46 9.58 22.13
C ARG A 24 10.93 9.99 22.28
N VAL A 25 11.22 11.07 23.00
CA VAL A 25 12.59 11.58 23.17
C VAL A 25 13.47 10.54 23.87
N ASN A 26 12.99 9.93 24.95
CA ASN A 26 13.72 8.91 25.70
C ASN A 26 13.97 7.65 24.87
N THR A 27 12.98 7.22 24.07
CA THR A 27 13.15 6.10 23.14
C THR A 27 14.22 6.43 22.09
N LEU A 28 14.13 7.58 21.42
CA LEU A 28 15.09 7.98 20.38
C LEU A 28 16.51 8.14 20.92
N ASN A 29 16.68 8.77 22.08
CA ASN A 29 17.98 8.96 22.72
C ASN A 29 18.70 7.65 23.07
N LYS A 30 17.97 6.53 23.10
CA LYS A 30 18.53 5.20 23.36
C LYS A 30 18.67 4.37 22.08
N LEU A 31 17.64 4.32 21.25
CA LEU A 31 17.61 3.47 20.07
C LEU A 31 18.48 4.00 18.92
N VAL A 32 18.55 5.33 18.73
CA VAL A 32 19.34 5.91 17.62
C VAL A 32 20.83 5.66 17.80
N PRO A 33 21.46 5.94 18.96
CA PRO A 33 22.87 5.60 19.17
C PRO A 33 23.14 4.09 19.06
N TYR A 34 22.22 3.25 19.54
CA TYR A 34 22.34 1.80 19.43
C TYR A 34 22.33 1.32 17.97
N ALA A 35 21.36 1.77 17.17
CA ALA A 35 21.28 1.44 15.76
C ALA A 35 22.53 1.91 14.98
N ALA A 36 23.02 3.12 15.28
CA ALA A 36 24.23 3.65 14.67
C ALA A 36 25.47 2.82 15.02
N GLN A 37 25.62 2.42 16.29
CA GLN A 37 26.73 1.56 16.71
C GLN A 37 26.66 0.19 16.04
N ARG A 38 25.48 -0.45 16.04
CA ARG A 38 25.28 -1.75 15.37
C ARG A 38 25.59 -1.68 13.87
N PHE A 39 25.24 -0.57 13.21
CA PHE A 39 25.58 -0.36 11.81
C PHE A 39 27.11 -0.27 11.61
N ILE A 40 27.81 0.47 12.46
CA ILE A 40 29.28 0.61 12.40
C ILE A 40 29.97 -0.73 12.71
N ASP A 41 29.50 -1.45 13.73
CA ASP A 41 30.07 -2.73 14.17
C ASP A 41 29.95 -3.82 13.10
N ASN A 42 28.85 -3.79 12.33
CA ASN A 42 28.56 -4.78 11.28
C ASN A 42 28.77 -4.22 9.88
N LEU A 43 29.50 -3.09 9.75
CA LEU A 43 29.67 -2.39 8.48
C LEU A 43 30.18 -3.28 7.34
N PRO A 44 31.14 -4.21 7.54
CA PRO A 44 31.58 -5.11 6.48
C PRO A 44 30.44 -5.98 5.92
N GLN A 45 29.69 -6.66 6.81
CA GLN A 45 28.58 -7.52 6.39
C GLN A 45 27.43 -6.74 5.75
N ILE A 46 27.16 -5.53 6.26
CA ILE A 46 26.13 -4.64 5.69
C ILE A 46 26.55 -4.17 4.30
N TYR A 47 27.83 -3.83 4.13
CA TYR A 47 28.38 -3.38 2.85
C TYR A 47 28.39 -4.51 1.81
N ASP A 48 28.76 -5.72 2.23
CA ASP A 48 28.78 -6.90 1.38
C ASP A 48 27.36 -7.44 1.08
N GLY A 49 26.34 -6.99 1.82
CA GLY A 49 24.94 -7.40 1.66
C GLY A 49 24.57 -8.71 2.36
N ASP A 50 25.48 -9.25 3.17
CA ASP A 50 25.34 -10.54 3.87
C ASP A 50 24.72 -10.41 5.28
N PHE A 51 24.42 -9.19 5.72
CA PHE A 51 23.82 -8.93 7.03
C PHE A 51 22.33 -9.29 7.06
N ASN A 52 22.01 -10.52 7.49
CA ASN A 52 20.66 -11.11 7.43
C ASN A 52 19.76 -10.78 8.65
N HIS A 53 19.95 -9.63 9.29
CA HIS A 53 19.15 -9.18 10.43
C HIS A 53 18.82 -7.68 10.30
N ALA A 54 17.76 -7.21 10.95
CA ALA A 54 17.52 -5.77 11.10
C ALA A 54 18.39 -5.20 12.23
N LEU A 55 18.76 -3.91 12.13
CA LEU A 55 19.63 -3.24 13.13
C LEU A 55 19.05 -3.23 14.57
N LEU A 56 17.74 -3.42 14.71
CA LEU A 56 17.00 -3.33 15.97
C LEU A 56 16.22 -4.61 16.31
N GLU A 57 16.42 -5.68 15.55
CA GLU A 57 15.77 -6.99 15.78
C GLU A 57 16.84 -8.02 16.15
N ASP A 58 17.35 -7.87 17.37
CA ASP A 58 18.36 -8.73 18.00
C ASP A 58 17.93 -9.08 19.44
N GLU A 59 18.75 -9.85 20.16
CA GLU A 59 18.50 -10.23 21.56
C GLU A 59 18.77 -9.09 22.57
N SER A 60 18.73 -7.83 22.12
CA SER A 60 18.96 -6.68 23.00
C SER A 60 17.68 -6.25 23.72
N SER A 61 17.87 -5.60 24.87
CA SER A 61 16.80 -4.95 25.62
C SER A 61 16.09 -3.83 24.83
N TYR A 62 16.72 -3.30 23.78
CA TYR A 62 16.09 -2.33 22.88
C TYR A 62 15.07 -2.99 21.95
N SER A 63 15.35 -4.22 21.50
CA SER A 63 14.39 -5.00 20.72
C SER A 63 13.18 -5.39 21.57
N GLU A 64 13.40 -5.78 22.83
CA GLU A 64 12.33 -6.05 23.80
C GLU A 64 11.43 -4.83 24.02
N LEU A 65 12.00 -3.62 24.12
CA LEU A 65 11.24 -2.38 24.25
C LEU A 65 10.33 -2.13 23.03
N LEU A 66 10.84 -2.35 21.81
CA LEU A 66 10.02 -2.23 20.60
C LEU A 66 8.94 -3.31 20.52
N ALA A 67 9.27 -4.54 20.93
CA ALA A 67 8.32 -5.63 21.02
C ALA A 67 7.19 -5.31 22.02
N LEU A 68 7.52 -4.69 23.16
CA LEU A 68 6.53 -4.20 24.12
C LEU A 68 5.57 -3.20 23.47
N TYR A 69 6.07 -2.19 22.75
CA TYR A 69 5.22 -1.23 22.04
C TYR A 69 4.33 -1.91 20.98
N LYS A 70 4.90 -2.80 20.16
CA LYS A 70 4.16 -3.59 19.16
C LYS A 70 3.04 -4.41 19.83
N ASN A 71 3.32 -5.04 20.98
CA ASN A 71 2.35 -5.88 21.69
C ASN A 71 1.20 -5.08 22.29
N VAL A 72 1.48 -3.93 22.90
CA VAL A 72 0.44 -3.03 23.43
C VAL A 72 -0.42 -2.51 22.27
N ALA A 73 0.20 -2.07 21.16
CA ALA A 73 -0.54 -1.59 19.99
C ALA A 73 -1.42 -2.68 19.38
N ARG A 74 -0.93 -3.92 19.22
CA ARG A 74 -1.74 -5.04 18.72
C ARG A 74 -2.94 -5.34 19.62
N LYS A 75 -2.76 -5.33 20.94
CA LYS A 75 -3.78 -5.72 21.91
C LYS A 75 -4.84 -4.64 22.16
N HIS A 76 -4.52 -3.38 21.91
CA HIS A 76 -5.36 -2.26 22.34
C HIS A 76 -5.67 -1.23 21.26
N VAL A 77 -4.88 -1.15 20.19
CA VAL A 77 -5.05 -0.18 19.10
C VAL A 77 -5.52 -0.87 17.83
N PHE A 78 -4.79 -1.87 17.34
CA PHE A 78 -5.14 -2.57 16.09
C PHE A 78 -6.35 -3.49 16.24
N SER A 79 -6.60 -4.02 17.45
CA SER A 79 -7.80 -4.79 17.77
C SER A 79 -9.01 -3.91 18.12
N HIS A 80 -8.95 -2.59 17.86
CA HIS A 80 -10.08 -1.71 18.08
C HIS A 80 -11.12 -1.94 16.97
N PRO A 81 -12.42 -2.09 17.28
CA PRO A 81 -13.44 -2.42 16.29
C PRO A 81 -13.51 -1.48 15.08
N GLU A 82 -13.23 -0.19 15.27
CA GLU A 82 -13.19 0.78 14.16
C GLU A 82 -12.03 0.52 13.19
N VAL A 83 -10.88 0.05 13.69
CA VAL A 83 -9.73 -0.31 12.87
C VAL A 83 -10.04 -1.58 12.08
N GLU A 84 -10.54 -2.63 12.74
CA GLU A 84 -10.93 -3.88 12.08
C GLU A 84 -12.03 -3.63 11.03
N GLN A 85 -13.01 -2.78 11.33
CA GLN A 85 -14.06 -2.42 10.38
C GLN A 85 -13.49 -1.69 9.17
N LEU A 86 -12.55 -0.76 9.36
CA LEU A 86 -11.89 -0.06 8.27
C LEU A 86 -11.07 -1.02 7.40
N GLU A 87 -10.36 -1.98 7.99
CA GLU A 87 -9.62 -3.03 7.28
C GLU A 87 -10.55 -3.92 6.45
N LEU A 88 -11.69 -4.35 7.01
CA LEU A 88 -12.70 -5.14 6.29
C LEU A 88 -13.32 -4.36 5.12
N GLN A 89 -13.59 -3.07 5.32
CA GLN A 89 -14.06 -2.18 4.26
C GLN A 89 -13.02 -2.05 3.15
N GLY A 90 -11.75 -1.79 3.51
CA GLY A 90 -10.64 -1.71 2.58
C GLY A 90 -10.48 -2.99 1.75
N TYR A 91 -10.53 -4.16 2.40
CA TYR A 91 -10.47 -5.45 1.70
C TYR A 91 -11.61 -5.61 0.68
N ARG A 92 -12.85 -5.27 1.08
CA ARG A 92 -14.01 -5.37 0.18
C ARG A 92 -13.91 -4.41 -1.01
N VAL A 93 -13.40 -3.20 -0.79
CA VAL A 93 -13.22 -2.17 -1.82
C VAL A 93 -12.19 -2.60 -2.85
N ILE A 94 -11.01 -3.02 -2.40
CA ILE A 94 -9.94 -3.46 -3.30
C ILE A 94 -10.36 -4.72 -4.08
N GLY A 95 -10.95 -5.71 -3.40
CA GLY A 95 -11.49 -6.90 -4.07
C GLY A 95 -12.57 -6.55 -5.10
N GLY A 96 -13.49 -5.66 -4.75
CA GLY A 96 -14.54 -5.19 -5.65
C GLY A 96 -14.01 -4.42 -6.86
N LEU A 97 -13.00 -3.57 -6.68
CA LEU A 97 -12.32 -2.90 -7.80
C LEU A 97 -11.66 -3.92 -8.74
N LEU A 98 -10.95 -4.91 -8.20
CA LEU A 98 -10.36 -5.99 -9.02
C LEU A 98 -11.42 -6.73 -9.84
N ASP A 99 -12.58 -7.04 -9.25
CA ASP A 99 -13.70 -7.67 -9.95
C ASP A 99 -14.25 -6.79 -11.08
N ILE A 100 -14.40 -5.48 -10.83
CA ILE A 100 -14.86 -4.50 -11.81
C ILE A 100 -13.91 -4.41 -13.02
N TYR A 101 -12.59 -4.44 -12.79
CA TYR A 101 -11.59 -4.40 -13.85
C TYR A 101 -11.29 -5.77 -14.49
N SER A 102 -11.83 -6.87 -13.94
CA SER A 102 -11.63 -8.23 -14.46
C SER A 102 -11.96 -8.43 -15.96
N PRO A 103 -12.91 -7.70 -16.60
CA PRO A 103 -13.15 -7.84 -18.04
C PRO A 103 -11.89 -7.57 -18.88
N LEU A 104 -11.03 -6.63 -18.47
CA LEU A 104 -9.76 -6.36 -19.17
C LEU A 104 -8.82 -7.57 -19.16
N LEU A 105 -8.83 -8.35 -18.08
CA LEU A 105 -8.03 -9.58 -17.95
C LEU A 105 -8.65 -10.78 -18.67
N LYS A 106 -9.94 -10.71 -19.03
CA LYS A 106 -10.65 -11.78 -19.75
C LYS A 106 -10.58 -11.62 -21.27
N LEU A 107 -10.16 -10.46 -21.77
CA LEU A 107 -9.94 -10.22 -23.19
C LEU A 107 -8.86 -11.13 -23.76
N SER A 108 -9.04 -11.55 -25.01
CA SER A 108 -7.97 -12.22 -25.75
C SER A 108 -6.79 -11.26 -25.97
N LEU A 109 -5.64 -11.80 -26.35
CA LEU A 109 -4.47 -10.98 -26.68
C LEU A 109 -4.75 -10.04 -27.86
N SER A 110 -5.46 -10.52 -28.88
CA SER A 110 -5.82 -9.70 -30.04
C SER A 110 -6.74 -8.56 -29.64
N ASP A 111 -7.78 -8.84 -28.86
CA ASP A 111 -8.78 -7.83 -28.47
C ASP A 111 -8.18 -6.77 -27.56
N PHE A 112 -7.32 -7.18 -26.62
CA PHE A 112 -6.63 -6.23 -25.74
C PHE A 112 -5.60 -5.39 -26.52
N SER A 113 -4.91 -5.98 -27.50
CA SER A 113 -3.99 -5.24 -28.38
C SER A 113 -4.73 -4.21 -29.22
N GLU A 114 -5.88 -4.58 -29.82
CA GLU A 114 -6.75 -3.66 -30.56
C GLU A 114 -7.22 -2.52 -29.65
N LEU A 115 -7.60 -2.84 -28.41
CA LEU A 115 -8.02 -1.85 -27.42
C LEU A 115 -6.89 -0.87 -27.05
N VAL A 116 -5.65 -1.35 -26.91
CA VAL A 116 -4.49 -0.52 -26.63
C VAL A 116 -4.16 0.41 -27.80
N GLU A 117 -4.33 -0.04 -29.04
CA GLU A 117 -4.03 0.74 -30.25
C GLU A 117 -5.09 1.82 -30.55
N HIS A 118 -6.37 1.52 -30.32
CA HIS A 118 -7.47 2.41 -30.70
C HIS A 118 -8.14 3.15 -29.54
N GLU A 119 -7.85 2.78 -28.29
CA GLU A 119 -8.47 3.22 -27.02
C GLU A 119 -9.99 2.98 -26.90
N ARG A 120 -10.74 3.00 -28.01
CA ARG A 120 -12.19 2.83 -28.08
C ARG A 120 -12.54 1.87 -29.20
N VAL A 121 -12.92 0.66 -28.80
CA VAL A 121 -13.30 -0.43 -29.69
C VAL A 121 -14.81 -0.65 -29.62
N ARG A 122 -15.49 -0.57 -30.77
CA ARG A 122 -16.97 -0.58 -30.82
C ARG A 122 -17.60 -1.85 -30.26
N HIS A 123 -16.96 -3.00 -30.48
CA HIS A 123 -17.46 -4.28 -30.01
C HIS A 123 -17.08 -4.58 -28.54
N LEU A 124 -16.25 -3.73 -27.92
CA LEU A 124 -15.82 -3.81 -26.52
C LEU A 124 -16.18 -2.53 -25.75
N PRO A 125 -17.48 -2.17 -25.66
CA PRO A 125 -17.89 -0.87 -25.13
C PRO A 125 -17.57 -0.70 -23.63
N ILE A 126 -17.60 -1.78 -22.84
CA ILE A 126 -17.38 -1.71 -21.39
C ILE A 126 -15.88 -1.66 -21.10
N GLU A 127 -15.12 -2.54 -21.74
CA GLU A 127 -13.67 -2.65 -21.64
C GLU A 127 -12.99 -1.37 -22.12
N SER A 128 -13.49 -0.76 -23.19
CA SER A 128 -13.00 0.55 -23.65
C SER A 128 -13.12 1.62 -22.57
N ARG A 129 -14.26 1.69 -21.89
CA ARG A 129 -14.50 2.67 -20.81
C ARG A 129 -13.64 2.39 -19.58
N LEU A 130 -13.48 1.11 -19.21
CA LEU A 130 -12.60 0.69 -18.11
C LEU A 130 -11.14 1.00 -18.42
N PHE A 131 -10.67 0.71 -19.64
CA PHE A 131 -9.31 0.99 -20.07
C PHE A 131 -9.01 2.49 -20.05
N CYS A 132 -9.94 3.34 -20.50
CA CYS A 132 -9.80 4.79 -20.42
C CYS A 132 -9.74 5.32 -18.97
N LYS A 133 -10.24 4.58 -17.97
CA LYS A 133 -10.11 4.97 -16.55
C LYS A 133 -8.70 4.71 -16.00
N LEU A 134 -7.96 3.78 -16.59
CA LEU A 134 -6.58 3.52 -16.18
C LEU A 134 -5.71 4.75 -16.45
N SER A 135 -4.93 5.17 -15.45
CA SER A 135 -4.08 6.35 -15.57
C SER A 135 -3.10 6.21 -16.73
N THR A 136 -2.93 7.28 -17.52
CA THR A 136 -2.06 7.30 -18.70
C THR A 136 -0.65 6.83 -18.39
N ARG A 137 -0.08 7.16 -17.23
CA ARG A 137 1.25 6.69 -16.80
C ARG A 137 1.37 5.16 -16.77
N HIS A 138 0.33 4.45 -16.29
CA HIS A 138 0.35 2.99 -16.18
C HIS A 138 0.14 2.35 -17.56
N ARG A 139 -0.74 2.93 -18.39
CA ARG A 139 -0.92 2.50 -19.79
C ARG A 139 0.38 2.65 -20.59
N LEU A 140 1.10 3.75 -20.41
CA LEU A 140 2.41 3.96 -21.04
C LEU A 140 3.46 2.95 -20.57
N ALA A 141 3.52 2.65 -19.27
CA ALA A 141 4.42 1.65 -18.72
C ALA A 141 4.14 0.24 -19.30
N TYR A 142 2.87 -0.13 -19.44
CA TYR A 142 2.46 -1.36 -20.11
C TYR A 142 2.94 -1.40 -21.57
N VAL A 143 2.65 -0.35 -22.35
CA VAL A 143 3.05 -0.27 -23.77
C VAL A 143 4.56 -0.35 -23.92
N GLU A 144 5.32 0.37 -23.09
CA GLU A 144 6.78 0.33 -23.12
C GLU A 144 7.33 -1.06 -22.80
N ALA A 145 6.79 -1.74 -21.79
CA ALA A 145 7.23 -3.06 -21.39
C ALA A 145 6.93 -4.12 -22.46
N VAL A 146 5.74 -4.11 -23.04
CA VAL A 146 5.34 -5.07 -24.09
C VAL A 146 6.12 -4.84 -25.39
N ASN A 147 6.41 -3.58 -25.75
CA ASN A 147 7.18 -3.26 -26.97
C ASN A 147 8.65 -3.69 -26.90
N LYS A 148 9.19 -3.95 -25.70
CA LYS A 148 10.56 -4.49 -25.53
C LYS A 148 10.65 -5.99 -25.84
N ILE A 149 9.52 -6.67 -25.96
CA ILE A 149 9.46 -8.12 -26.20
C ILE A 149 9.19 -8.37 -27.68
N SER A 150 9.93 -9.30 -28.28
CA SER A 150 9.65 -9.73 -29.65
C SER A 150 8.28 -10.38 -29.74
N ARG A 151 7.43 -9.89 -30.64
CA ARG A 151 6.11 -10.47 -30.95
C ARG A 151 6.19 -11.89 -31.53
N GLU A 152 7.35 -12.26 -32.07
CA GLU A 152 7.62 -13.60 -32.62
C GLU A 152 8.04 -14.60 -31.53
N SER A 153 8.31 -14.12 -30.30
CA SER A 153 8.67 -15.00 -29.19
C SER A 153 7.48 -15.86 -28.77
N VAL A 154 7.75 -17.14 -28.52
CA VAL A 154 6.77 -18.09 -27.95
C VAL A 154 6.27 -17.62 -26.57
N GLU A 155 7.09 -16.85 -25.85
CA GLU A 155 6.77 -16.31 -24.52
C GLU A 155 5.91 -15.04 -24.57
N PHE A 156 5.74 -14.43 -25.75
CA PHE A 156 5.06 -13.13 -25.88
C PHE A 156 3.66 -13.12 -25.25
N PRO A 157 2.77 -14.11 -25.47
CA PRO A 157 1.43 -14.09 -24.88
C PRO A 157 1.44 -14.17 -23.35
N ILE A 158 2.39 -14.92 -22.78
CA ILE A 158 2.53 -15.07 -21.33
C ILE A 158 3.00 -13.75 -20.72
N MET A 159 4.01 -13.14 -21.35
CA MET A 159 4.59 -11.88 -20.88
C MET A 159 3.62 -10.70 -21.05
N GLU A 160 2.89 -10.64 -22.16
CA GLU A 160 1.84 -9.64 -22.36
C GLU A 160 0.79 -9.74 -21.24
N TYR A 161 0.31 -10.95 -20.95
CA TYR A 161 -0.66 -11.17 -19.87
C TYR A 161 -0.10 -10.79 -18.49
N TYR A 162 1.17 -11.10 -18.22
CA TYR A 162 1.85 -10.67 -17.00
C TYR A 162 1.85 -9.13 -16.86
N TYR A 163 2.22 -8.41 -17.92
CA TYR A 163 2.21 -6.94 -17.91
C TYR A 163 0.79 -6.37 -17.84
N ARG A 164 -0.20 -7.05 -18.42
CA ARG A 164 -1.61 -6.67 -18.29
C ARG A 164 -2.11 -6.79 -16.86
N CYS A 165 -1.74 -7.86 -16.16
CA CYS A 165 -2.01 -8.01 -14.73
C CYS A 165 -1.31 -6.92 -13.91
N ARG A 166 -0.05 -6.60 -14.23
CA ARG A 166 0.69 -5.51 -13.57
C ARG A 166 0.07 -4.14 -13.81
N LEU A 167 -0.40 -3.84 -15.02
CA LEU A 167 -1.11 -2.61 -15.33
C LEU A 167 -2.29 -2.36 -14.37
N ILE A 168 -3.09 -3.38 -14.09
CA ILE A 168 -4.24 -3.27 -13.17
C ILE A 168 -3.76 -3.12 -11.72
N GLN A 169 -2.75 -3.89 -11.31
CA GLN A 169 -2.19 -3.79 -9.96
C GLN A 169 -1.54 -2.44 -9.69
N ASP A 170 -0.83 -1.87 -10.67
CA ASP A 170 -0.19 -0.55 -10.56
C ASP A 170 -1.25 0.54 -10.45
N TYR A 171 -2.35 0.42 -11.20
CA TYR A 171 -3.46 1.37 -11.12
C TYR A 171 -4.17 1.32 -9.77
N ILE A 172 -4.49 0.13 -9.26
CA ILE A 172 -5.19 -0.04 -7.98
C ILE A 172 -4.29 0.32 -6.79
N SER A 173 -3.04 -0.15 -6.77
CA SER A 173 -2.09 0.19 -5.69
C SER A 173 -1.68 1.67 -5.71
N GLY A 174 -1.82 2.35 -6.85
CA GLY A 174 -1.59 3.79 -6.98
C GLY A 174 -2.73 4.67 -6.48
N MET A 175 -3.84 4.10 -6.00
CA MET A 175 -4.98 4.84 -5.45
C MET A 175 -4.74 5.25 -3.99
N THR A 176 -5.29 6.40 -3.59
CA THR A 176 -5.46 6.71 -2.16
C THR A 176 -6.72 6.02 -1.62
N ASP A 177 -6.80 5.81 -0.31
CA ASP A 177 -7.95 5.16 0.34
C ASP A 177 -9.29 5.80 -0.06
N LEU A 178 -9.37 7.14 -0.01
CA LEU A 178 -10.57 7.88 -0.39
C LEU A 178 -10.92 7.70 -1.87
N TYR A 179 -9.92 7.76 -2.76
CA TYR A 179 -10.17 7.59 -4.19
C TYR A 179 -10.64 6.17 -4.51
N ALA A 180 -10.03 5.14 -3.92
CA ALA A 180 -10.43 3.75 -4.11
C ALA A 180 -11.86 3.51 -3.60
N TRP A 181 -12.19 4.04 -2.43
CA TRP A 181 -13.54 3.99 -1.85
C TRP A 181 -14.58 4.63 -2.77
N ASP A 182 -14.33 5.86 -3.21
CA ASP A 182 -15.26 6.60 -4.05
C ASP A 182 -15.40 5.96 -5.45
N GLU A 183 -14.30 5.49 -6.03
CA GLU A 183 -14.33 4.83 -7.33
C GLU A 183 -15.12 3.52 -7.29
N TYR A 184 -14.93 2.73 -6.23
CA TYR A 184 -15.72 1.52 -6.01
C TYR A 184 -17.22 1.84 -5.92
N ARG A 185 -17.60 2.87 -5.15
CA ARG A 185 -19.00 3.28 -5.01
C ARG A 185 -19.62 3.78 -6.31
N ARG A 186 -18.89 4.61 -7.07
CA ARG A 186 -19.31 5.09 -8.41
C ARG A 186 -19.60 3.93 -9.35
N LEU A 187 -18.68 2.97 -9.42
CA LEU A 187 -18.75 1.85 -10.36
C LEU A 187 -19.79 0.81 -9.93
N MET A 188 -20.13 0.75 -8.64
CA MET A 188 -21.22 -0.07 -8.12
C MET A 188 -22.61 0.61 -8.18
N ALA A 189 -22.69 1.85 -8.67
CA ALA A 189 -23.92 2.64 -8.75
C ALA A 189 -24.66 2.81 -7.41
N VAL A 190 -23.89 3.02 -6.34
CA VAL A 190 -24.39 3.28 -4.96
C VAL A 190 -24.03 4.68 -4.48
N GLU A 191 -23.84 5.59 -5.44
CA GLU A 191 -23.63 7.03 -5.26
C GLU A 191 -24.71 7.84 -5.98
#